data_AF-A0A285R3C8-F1
#
_entry.id   AF-A0A285R3C8-F1
#
_cell.length_a   1.000
_cell.length_b   1.000
_cell.length_c   1.000
_cell.angle_alpha   90.00
_cell.angle_beta   90.00
_cell.angle_gamma   90.00
#
_symmetry.space_group_name_H-M   'P 1'
#
loop_
_entity.id
_entity.type
_entity.pdbx_description
1 polymer ?
#
loop_
_entity_poly.entity_id
_entity_poly.type
_entity_poly.pdbx_seq_one_letter_code
_entity_poly.pdbx_strand_id
1 'polypeptide(L)'
;MAVGGLKGFGWILCFAVVAPACYMVSSQVAAERSRVEAVELAIIRARKDIRALETEFDTRANMAQLERWNGDVLALSAPRPEQYMAGEAALASLQLPAAGEQQYAALVVPAGLPEPAAPTTQQALATPAAAATAETAVKAAVTRAVEKTATLGRIQRVAMVDDGLLSDRTIGDLVSSARRETASLR
;
A
#
# COMPACT_ATOMS: atom_id res chain seq x y z
N MET A 1 -74.69 -44.58 7.58
CA MET A 1 -73.70 -44.17 8.60
C MET A 1 -72.33 -44.10 7.93
N ALA A 2 -71.82 -42.90 7.60
CA ALA A 2 -70.39 -42.57 7.36
C ALA A 2 -70.25 -41.28 6.51
N VAL A 3 -70.69 -40.13 7.04
CA VAL A 3 -70.39 -38.79 6.47
C VAL A 3 -69.69 -37.96 7.55
N GLY A 4 -68.64 -38.52 8.15
CA GLY A 4 -67.79 -37.84 9.14
C GLY A 4 -66.32 -37.70 8.70
N GLY A 5 -65.85 -38.51 7.74
CA GLY A 5 -64.42 -38.64 7.43
C GLY A 5 -63.82 -37.54 6.54
N LEU A 6 -64.64 -36.84 5.76
CA LEU A 6 -64.15 -35.87 4.75
C LEU A 6 -63.70 -34.52 5.34
N LYS A 7 -64.15 -34.15 6.55
CA LYS A 7 -63.77 -32.87 7.19
C LYS A 7 -62.27 -32.81 7.54
N GLY A 8 -61.62 -33.94 7.80
CA GLY A 8 -60.18 -34.01 8.06
C GLY A 8 -59.32 -33.85 6.81
N PHE A 9 -59.81 -34.28 5.64
CA PHE A 9 -59.04 -34.26 4.39
C PHE A 9 -58.76 -32.84 3.90
N GLY A 10 -59.68 -31.90 4.12
CA GLY A 10 -59.47 -30.48 3.81
C GLY A 10 -58.33 -29.85 4.62
N TRP A 11 -58.19 -30.23 5.89
CA TRP A 11 -57.07 -29.81 6.73
C TRP A 11 -55.73 -30.38 6.26
N ILE A 12 -55.72 -31.67 5.86
CA ILE A 12 -54.52 -32.32 5.31
C ILE A 12 -54.09 -31.64 4.00
N LEU A 13 -55.05 -31.34 3.11
CA LEU A 13 -54.76 -30.65 1.85
C LEU A 13 -54.19 -29.24 2.09
N CYS A 14 -54.71 -28.52 3.09
CA CYS A 14 -54.19 -27.21 3.47
C CYS A 14 -52.73 -27.30 3.94
N PHE A 15 -52.40 -28.23 4.86
CA PHE A 15 -51.02 -28.44 5.29
C PHE A 15 -50.10 -28.89 4.16
N ALA A 16 -50.58 -29.75 3.27
CA ALA A 16 -49.83 -30.24 2.12
C ALA A 16 -49.43 -29.13 1.13
N VAL A 17 -50.15 -28.00 1.10
CA VAL A 17 -49.81 -26.83 0.27
C VAL A 17 -48.97 -25.80 1.06
N VAL A 18 -49.36 -25.51 2.31
CA VAL A 18 -48.71 -24.48 3.12
C VAL A 18 -47.29 -24.88 3.55
N ALA A 19 -47.08 -26.15 3.92
CA ALA A 19 -45.77 -26.60 4.39
C ALA A 19 -44.68 -26.50 3.29
N PRO A 20 -44.91 -26.96 2.04
CA PRO A 20 -43.97 -26.73 0.94
C PRO A 20 -43.76 -25.26 0.58
N ALA A 21 -44.82 -24.44 0.65
CA ALA A 21 -44.69 -22.99 0.37
C ALA A 21 -43.79 -22.30 1.40
N CYS A 22 -43.98 -22.61 2.68
CA CYS A 22 -43.12 -22.12 3.77
C CYS A 22 -41.68 -22.62 3.60
N TYR A 23 -41.50 -23.88 3.19
CA TYR A 23 -40.18 -24.45 2.90
C TYR A 23 -39.47 -23.73 1.75
N MET A 24 -40.18 -23.39 0.67
CA MET A 24 -39.61 -22.63 -0.45
C MET A 24 -39.12 -21.24 0.00
N VAL A 25 -39.86 -20.55 0.86
CA VAL A 25 -39.39 -19.26 1.39
C VAL A 25 -38.13 -19.44 2.25
N SER A 26 -38.06 -20.49 3.08
CA SER A 26 -36.89 -20.78 3.90
C SER A 26 -35.65 -21.14 3.06
N SER A 27 -35.83 -21.90 1.97
CA SER A 27 -34.72 -22.25 1.07
C SER A 27 -34.21 -21.04 0.28
N GLN A 28 -35.07 -20.08 -0.07
CA GLN A 28 -34.65 -18.82 -0.69
C GLN A 28 -33.74 -18.01 0.23
N VAL A 29 -34.02 -17.95 1.54
CA VAL A 29 -33.13 -17.27 2.51
C VAL A 29 -31.75 -17.94 2.55
N ALA A 30 -31.69 -19.27 2.48
CA ALA A 30 -30.42 -19.98 2.39
C ALA A 30 -29.66 -19.66 1.08
N ALA A 31 -30.38 -19.55 -0.04
CA ALA A 31 -29.81 -19.15 -1.32
C ALA A 31 -29.31 -17.70 -1.33
N GLU A 32 -29.99 -16.78 -0.65
CA GLU A 32 -29.52 -15.39 -0.54
C GLU A 32 -28.27 -15.28 0.35
N ARG A 33 -28.19 -16.05 1.43
CA ARG A 33 -26.97 -16.10 2.27
C ARG A 33 -25.77 -16.59 1.46
N SER A 34 -25.92 -17.65 0.66
CA SER A 34 -24.81 -18.15 -0.16
C SER A 34 -24.41 -17.17 -1.28
N ARG A 35 -25.36 -16.40 -1.83
CA ARG A 35 -25.06 -15.30 -2.77
C ARG A 35 -24.25 -14.19 -2.11
N VAL A 36 -24.60 -13.79 -0.89
CA VAL A 36 -23.85 -12.78 -0.13
C VAL A 36 -22.42 -13.25 0.14
N GLU A 37 -22.25 -14.49 0.61
CA GLU A 37 -20.91 -15.09 0.82
C GLU A 37 -20.08 -15.13 -0.46
N ALA A 38 -20.70 -15.49 -1.60
CA ALA A 38 -20.02 -15.49 -2.90
C ALA A 38 -19.56 -14.09 -3.33
N VAL A 39 -20.40 -13.06 -3.11
CA VAL A 39 -20.03 -11.65 -3.39
C VAL A 39 -18.92 -11.18 -2.46
N GLU A 40 -18.95 -11.54 -1.17
CA GLU A 40 -17.89 -11.19 -0.21
C GLU A 40 -16.53 -11.78 -0.63
N LEU A 41 -16.51 -13.05 -1.04
CA LEU A 41 -15.30 -13.69 -1.58
C LEU A 41 -14.83 -13.02 -2.87
N ALA A 42 -15.75 -12.63 -3.76
CA ALA A 42 -15.43 -11.89 -4.97
C ALA A 42 -14.82 -10.51 -4.66
N ILE A 43 -15.33 -9.81 -3.65
CA ILE A 43 -14.76 -8.53 -3.19
C ILE A 43 -13.34 -8.73 -2.66
N ILE A 44 -13.11 -9.76 -1.84
CA ILE A 44 -11.76 -10.07 -1.32
C ILE A 44 -10.80 -10.38 -2.47
N ARG A 45 -11.26 -11.15 -3.46
CA ARG A 45 -10.48 -11.45 -4.67
C ARG A 45 -10.14 -10.18 -5.44
N ALA A 46 -11.14 -9.36 -5.76
CA ALA A 46 -10.96 -8.10 -6.47
C ALA A 46 -10.01 -7.16 -5.74
N ARG A 47 -10.09 -7.06 -4.40
CA ARG A 47 -9.17 -6.25 -3.60
C ARG A 47 -7.72 -6.73 -3.69
N LYS A 48 -7.49 -8.05 -3.75
CA LYS A 48 -6.14 -8.62 -3.95
C LYS A 48 -5.62 -8.33 -5.34
N ASP A 49 -6.47 -8.50 -6.35
CA ASP A 49 -6.11 -8.23 -7.74
C ASP A 49 -5.81 -6.73 -7.95
N ILE A 50 -6.58 -5.82 -7.36
CA ILE A 50 -6.29 -4.36 -7.37
C ILE A 50 -4.92 -4.08 -6.78
N ARG A 51 -4.59 -4.62 -5.60
CA ARG A 51 -3.27 -4.41 -5.00
C ARG A 51 -2.13 -4.94 -5.87
N ALA A 52 -2.32 -6.09 -6.51
CA ALA A 52 -1.34 -6.64 -7.43
C ALA A 52 -1.15 -5.71 -8.64
N LEU A 53 -2.25 -5.24 -9.24
CA LEU A 53 -2.23 -4.29 -10.36
C LEU A 53 -1.56 -2.97 -9.96
N GLU A 54 -1.87 -2.41 -8.79
CA GLU A 54 -1.23 -1.21 -8.27
C GLU A 54 0.30 -1.39 -8.17
N THR A 55 0.76 -2.54 -7.65
CA THR A 55 2.21 -2.80 -7.59
C THR A 55 2.86 -2.97 -8.98
N GLU A 56 2.15 -3.56 -9.94
CA GLU A 56 2.63 -3.65 -11.33
C GLU A 56 2.67 -2.26 -12.00
N PHE A 57 1.69 -1.41 -11.74
CA PHE A 57 1.67 -0.05 -12.25
C PHE A 57 2.76 0.82 -11.64
N ASP A 58 2.96 0.76 -10.32
CA ASP A 58 4.02 1.50 -9.64
C ASP A 58 5.39 1.11 -10.17
N THR A 59 5.65 -0.18 -10.38
CA THR A 59 6.93 -0.65 -10.94
C THR A 59 7.13 -0.20 -12.39
N ARG A 60 6.09 -0.28 -13.24
CA ARG A 60 6.18 0.18 -14.64
C ARG A 60 6.27 1.71 -14.78
N ALA A 61 5.51 2.46 -13.99
CA ALA A 61 5.53 3.92 -13.99
C ALA A 61 6.85 4.46 -13.43
N ASN A 62 7.41 3.82 -12.41
CA ASN A 62 8.71 4.19 -11.85
C ASN A 62 9.83 4.02 -12.89
N MET A 63 9.82 2.98 -13.72
CA MET A 63 10.83 2.85 -14.80
C MET A 63 10.76 4.00 -15.81
N ALA A 64 9.57 4.33 -16.31
CA ALA A 64 9.42 5.45 -17.25
C ALA A 64 9.82 6.80 -16.62
N GLN A 65 9.53 6.99 -15.32
CA GLN A 65 9.97 8.18 -14.59
C GLN A 65 11.49 8.23 -14.41
N LEU A 66 12.12 7.10 -14.09
CA LEU A 66 13.58 6.99 -13.97
C LEU A 66 14.28 7.24 -15.30
N GLU A 67 13.75 6.72 -16.41
CA GLU A 67 14.26 7.01 -17.77
C GLU A 67 14.16 8.50 -18.09
N ARG A 68 13.02 9.11 -17.78
CA ARG A 68 12.83 10.55 -17.95
C ARG A 68 13.80 11.36 -17.08
N TRP A 69 13.94 11.01 -15.80
CA TRP A 69 14.89 11.68 -14.89
C TRP A 69 16.34 11.47 -15.30
N ASN A 70 16.67 10.28 -15.82
CA ASN A 70 17.98 9.99 -16.39
C ASN A 70 18.24 10.88 -17.61
N GLY A 71 17.30 10.98 -18.55
CA GLY A 71 17.44 11.85 -19.73
C GLY A 71 17.46 13.35 -19.40
N ASP A 72 16.60 13.81 -18.49
CA ASP A 72 16.39 15.25 -18.23
C ASP A 72 17.42 15.85 -17.25
N VAL A 73 17.90 15.07 -16.26
CA VAL A 73 18.70 15.61 -15.13
C VAL A 73 19.95 14.79 -14.84
N LEU A 74 19.84 13.46 -14.72
CA LEU A 74 20.90 12.65 -14.12
C LEU A 74 21.98 12.22 -15.13
N ALA A 75 21.64 12.13 -16.42
CA ALA A 75 22.52 11.70 -17.52
C ALA A 75 23.37 10.46 -17.17
N LEU A 76 22.78 9.46 -16.53
CA LEU A 76 23.49 8.27 -16.07
C LEU A 76 23.68 7.30 -17.23
N SER A 77 24.92 7.08 -17.64
CA SER A 77 25.33 6.01 -18.54
C SER A 77 26.01 4.87 -17.79
N ALA A 78 25.87 3.63 -18.25
CA ALA A 78 26.65 2.51 -17.73
C ALA A 78 28.16 2.77 -17.89
N PRO A 79 29.00 2.44 -16.89
CA PRO A 79 30.44 2.66 -16.99
C PRO A 79 31.02 1.85 -18.16
N ARG A 80 31.92 2.47 -18.92
CA ARG A 80 32.57 1.80 -20.06
C ARG A 80 33.57 0.73 -19.57
N PRO A 81 33.80 -0.36 -20.32
CA PRO A 81 34.83 -1.36 -20.00
C PRO A 81 36.21 -0.77 -19.72
N GLU A 82 36.55 0.31 -20.43
CA GLU A 82 37.80 1.07 -20.29
C GLU A 82 37.95 1.78 -18.93
N GLN A 83 36.85 2.00 -18.20
CA GLN A 83 36.84 2.60 -16.86
C GLN A 83 37.07 1.55 -15.76
N TYR A 84 37.04 0.26 -16.10
CA TYR A 84 37.34 -0.82 -15.17
C TYR A 84 38.81 -1.23 -15.30
N MET A 85 39.45 -1.51 -14.16
CA MET A 85 40.79 -2.09 -14.13
C MET A 85 40.73 -3.55 -14.56
N ALA A 86 41.63 -3.96 -15.47
CA ALA A 86 41.55 -5.27 -16.12
C ALA A 86 41.87 -6.49 -15.22
N GLY A 87 42.40 -6.28 -14.00
CA GLY A 87 42.70 -7.40 -13.09
C GLY A 87 43.29 -7.01 -11.73
N GLU A 88 43.44 -8.02 -10.87
CA GLU A 88 43.89 -7.87 -9.46
C GLU A 88 45.31 -7.30 -9.35
N ALA A 89 46.21 -7.65 -10.27
CA ALA A 89 47.56 -7.09 -10.30
C ALA A 89 47.55 -5.56 -10.58
N ALA A 90 46.68 -5.11 -11.49
CA ALA A 90 46.51 -3.68 -11.78
C ALA A 90 45.88 -2.93 -10.59
N LEU A 91 44.99 -3.60 -9.85
CA LEU A 91 44.42 -3.09 -8.61
C LEU A 91 45.46 -3.00 -7.50
N ALA A 92 46.34 -4.00 -7.37
CA ALA A 92 47.41 -4.01 -6.36
C ALA A 92 48.47 -2.93 -6.60
N SER A 93 48.68 -2.53 -7.86
CA SER A 93 49.52 -1.38 -8.20
C SER A 93 48.84 -0.03 -8.03
N LEU A 94 47.52 0.02 -7.77
CA LEU A 94 46.78 1.26 -7.60
C LEU A 94 47.11 1.91 -6.25
N GLN A 95 47.89 2.98 -6.29
CA GLN A 95 48.16 3.81 -5.12
C GLN A 95 47.00 4.78 -4.92
N LEU A 96 46.12 4.48 -3.97
CA LEU A 96 45.07 5.39 -3.55
C LEU A 96 45.70 6.61 -2.84
N PRO A 97 45.26 7.84 -3.13
CA PRO A 97 45.65 9.01 -2.34
C PRO A 97 45.30 8.77 -0.86
N ALA A 98 46.10 9.34 0.04
CA ALA A 98 45.99 9.14 1.49
C ALA A 98 44.54 9.34 1.97
N ALA A 99 44.08 8.47 2.88
CA ALA A 99 42.72 8.41 3.37
C ALA A 99 42.19 9.79 3.78
N GLY A 100 41.36 10.39 2.93
CA GLY A 100 40.82 11.75 3.09
C GLY A 100 40.33 12.35 1.78
N GLU A 101 40.99 12.06 0.65
CA GLU A 101 40.52 12.40 -0.69
C GLU A 101 39.76 11.22 -1.31
N GLN A 102 38.51 11.04 -0.90
CA GLN A 102 37.58 10.18 -1.62
C GLN A 102 37.21 10.90 -2.93
N GLN A 103 37.93 10.58 -4.02
CA GLN A 103 37.51 11.01 -5.36
C GLN A 103 36.31 10.16 -5.78
N TYR A 104 35.11 10.73 -5.67
CA TYR A 104 33.94 10.19 -6.34
C TYR A 104 34.20 10.20 -7.84
N ALA A 105 33.91 9.09 -8.53
CA ALA A 105 33.98 9.05 -9.99
C ALA A 105 33.14 10.21 -10.55
N ALA A 106 33.81 11.23 -11.08
CA ALA A 106 33.14 12.34 -11.73
C ALA A 106 32.33 11.76 -12.90
N LEU A 107 31.02 12.02 -12.91
CA LEU A 107 30.14 11.64 -14.01
C LEU A 107 30.75 12.16 -15.32
N VAL A 108 31.23 11.25 -16.17
CA VAL A 108 31.54 11.59 -17.56
C VAL A 108 30.22 11.61 -18.31
N VAL A 109 29.57 12.78 -18.35
CA VAL A 109 28.47 13.06 -19.29
C VAL A 109 29.05 12.88 -20.70
N PRO A 110 28.50 11.99 -21.54
CA PRO A 110 28.92 11.88 -22.92
C PRO A 110 28.70 13.22 -23.63
N ALA A 111 29.77 13.83 -24.13
CA ALA A 111 29.71 14.97 -25.05
C ALA A 111 29.09 14.49 -26.37
N GLY A 112 27.76 14.48 -26.42
CA GLY A 112 26.95 14.11 -27.59
C GLY A 112 25.92 15.17 -27.98
N LEU A 113 25.94 16.36 -27.36
CA LEU A 113 25.29 17.54 -27.93
C LEU A 113 26.29 18.27 -28.82
N PRO A 114 25.86 18.83 -29.98
CA PRO A 114 26.73 19.66 -30.79
C PRO A 114 27.21 20.83 -29.94
N GLU A 115 28.52 21.00 -29.89
CA GLU A 115 29.20 22.11 -29.22
C GLU A 115 28.56 23.44 -29.64
N PRO A 116 27.89 24.18 -28.74
CA PRO A 116 27.70 25.60 -28.98
C PRO A 116 29.00 26.28 -28.58
N ALA A 117 29.62 26.92 -29.56
CA ALA A 117 30.79 27.75 -29.42
C ALA A 117 30.76 28.56 -28.12
N ALA A 118 31.91 28.59 -27.44
CA ALA A 118 32.14 29.46 -26.29
C ALA A 118 31.71 30.91 -26.60
N PRO A 119 31.13 31.58 -25.61
CA PRO A 119 31.72 32.84 -25.21
C PRO A 119 32.17 32.78 -23.76
N THR A 120 33.40 33.24 -23.56
CA THR A 120 33.94 33.67 -22.28
C THR A 120 32.91 34.44 -21.48
N THR A 121 32.56 33.95 -20.30
CA THR A 121 32.21 34.81 -19.18
C THR A 121 32.94 34.28 -17.96
N GLN A 122 34.00 35.02 -17.59
CA GLN A 122 34.63 34.90 -16.28
C GLN A 122 33.55 35.24 -15.24
N GLN A 123 33.05 34.25 -14.51
CA GLN A 123 32.38 34.50 -13.24
C GLN A 123 33.44 34.48 -12.14
N ALA A 124 33.59 35.65 -11.54
CA ALA A 124 34.44 35.90 -10.39
C ALA A 124 34.15 34.92 -9.24
N LEU A 125 35.20 34.60 -8.49
CA LEU A 125 35.13 33.90 -7.21
C LEU A 125 34.10 34.58 -6.29
N ALA A 126 32.96 33.93 -6.10
CA ALA A 126 32.08 34.19 -4.97
C ALA A 126 32.51 33.25 -3.83
N THR A 127 32.91 33.85 -2.71
CA THR A 127 33.20 33.18 -1.44
C THR A 127 32.02 32.28 -1.03
N PRO A 128 32.25 31.02 -0.61
CA PRO A 128 31.18 30.11 -0.24
C PRO A 128 30.69 30.43 1.17
N ALA A 129 29.74 31.36 1.27
CA ALA A 129 29.03 31.65 2.51
C ALA A 129 27.52 31.78 2.25
N ALA A 130 26.93 30.82 1.53
CA ALA A 130 25.47 30.73 1.39
C ALA A 130 24.92 29.34 1.01
N ALA A 131 25.75 28.30 0.88
CA ALA A 131 25.28 26.96 0.47
C ALA A 131 24.83 26.07 1.66
N ALA A 132 25.27 26.38 2.88
CA ALA A 132 24.94 25.57 4.06
C ALA A 132 23.47 25.66 4.48
N THR A 133 22.77 26.74 4.12
CA THR A 133 21.37 27.01 4.52
C THR A 133 20.34 26.29 3.66
N ALA A 134 20.67 25.97 2.39
CA ALA A 134 19.74 25.29 1.49
C ALA A 134 19.65 23.78 1.78
N GLU A 135 20.78 23.14 2.05
CA GLU A 135 20.83 21.70 2.37
C GLU A 135 20.22 21.37 3.73
N THR A 136 20.39 22.24 4.74
CA THR A 136 19.70 22.09 6.03
C THR A 136 18.21 22.36 5.93
N ALA A 137 17.76 23.29 5.09
CA ALA A 137 16.34 23.57 4.89
C ALA A 137 15.61 22.40 4.22
N VAL A 138 16.22 21.76 3.22
CA VAL A 138 15.65 20.59 2.53
C VAL A 138 15.63 19.37 3.46
N LYS A 139 16.72 19.11 4.21
CA LYS A 139 16.73 18.03 5.22
C LYS A 139 15.70 18.24 6.32
N ALA A 140 15.53 19.47 6.81
CA ALA A 140 14.53 19.80 7.84
C ALA A 140 13.08 19.69 7.33
N ALA A 141 12.84 19.99 6.05
CA ALA A 141 11.53 19.82 5.43
C ALA A 141 11.17 18.33 5.24
N VAL A 142 12.14 17.51 4.82
CA VAL A 142 11.96 16.06 4.65
C VAL A 142 11.75 15.36 5.99
N THR A 143 12.53 15.68 7.03
CA THR A 143 12.33 15.08 8.37
C THR A 143 10.97 15.46 8.97
N ARG A 144 10.54 16.72 8.83
CA ARG A 144 9.22 17.17 9.27
C ARG A 144 8.08 16.50 8.50
N ALA A 145 8.25 16.24 7.21
CA ALA A 145 7.24 15.53 6.40
C ALA A 145 7.15 14.04 6.77
N VAL A 146 8.29 13.38 7.03
CA VAL A 146 8.34 11.99 7.51
C VAL A 146 7.71 11.87 8.90
N GLU A 147 7.99 12.80 9.80
CA GLU A 147 7.44 12.82 11.16
C GLU A 147 5.92 13.10 11.16
N LYS A 148 5.44 14.01 10.29
CA LYS A 148 4.01 14.27 10.10
C LYS A 148 3.27 13.06 9.51
N THR A 149 3.89 12.33 8.59
CA THR A 149 3.31 11.11 8.01
C THR A 149 3.29 9.97 9.03
N ALA A 150 4.36 9.83 9.83
CA ALA A 150 4.43 8.84 10.90
C ALA A 150 3.42 9.10 12.04
N THR A 151 3.17 10.37 12.38
CA THR A 151 2.16 10.75 13.37
C THR A 151 0.74 10.53 12.85
N LEU A 152 0.44 10.88 11.60
CA LEU A 152 -0.85 10.56 10.97
C LEU A 152 -1.11 9.04 10.91
N GLY A 153 -0.10 8.25 10.53
CA GLY A 153 -0.19 6.80 10.53
C GLY A 153 -0.35 6.19 11.93
N ARG A 154 0.16 6.85 12.97
CA ARG A 154 -0.05 6.45 14.38
C ARG A 154 -1.46 6.79 14.85
N ILE A 155 -1.96 7.98 14.56
CA ILE A 155 -3.33 8.42 14.89
C ILE A 155 -4.35 7.51 14.20
N GLN A 156 -4.14 7.17 12.93
CA GLN A 156 -5.01 6.25 12.20
C GLN A 156 -5.00 4.83 12.81
N ARG A 157 -3.83 4.34 13.26
CA ARG A 157 -3.76 3.05 13.98
C ARG A 157 -4.48 3.08 15.32
N VAL A 158 -4.40 4.18 16.06
CA VAL A 158 -5.12 4.34 17.34
C VAL A 158 -6.63 4.39 17.10
N ALA A 159 -7.10 5.11 16.08
CA ALA A 159 -8.52 5.15 15.73
C ALA A 159 -9.08 3.77 15.35
N MET A 160 -8.32 2.97 14.60
CA MET A 160 -8.73 1.60 14.23
C MET A 160 -8.80 0.64 15.42
N VAL A 161 -8.03 0.88 16.48
CA VAL A 161 -8.10 0.09 17.72
C VAL A 161 -9.31 0.52 18.55
N ASP A 162 -9.60 1.81 18.62
CA ASP A 162 -10.75 2.36 19.35
C ASP A 162 -12.08 1.86 18.77
N ASP A 163 -12.23 1.84 17.44
CA ASP A 163 -13.40 1.26 16.76
C ASP A 163 -13.60 -0.24 17.06
N GLY A 164 -12.50 -0.98 17.24
CA GLY A 164 -12.53 -2.39 17.63
C GLY A 164 -12.97 -2.60 19.09
N LEU A 165 -12.61 -1.68 19.98
CA LEU A 165 -12.97 -1.74 21.39
C LEU A 165 -14.39 -1.23 21.65
N LEU A 166 -14.83 -0.23 20.90
CA LEU A 166 -16.15 0.42 20.99
C LEU A 166 -17.22 -0.22 20.11
N SER A 167 -16.93 -1.35 19.47
CA SER A 167 -17.91 -2.04 18.62
C SER A 167 -19.16 -2.44 19.41
N ASP A 168 -20.34 -2.38 18.76
CA ASP A 168 -21.62 -2.76 19.38
C ASP A 168 -21.61 -4.19 19.98
N ARG A 169 -20.72 -5.05 19.46
CA ARG A 169 -20.55 -6.43 19.93
C ARG A 169 -19.82 -6.51 21.27
N THR A 170 -18.74 -5.75 21.47
CA THR A 170 -18.00 -5.72 22.74
C THR A 170 -18.80 -5.02 23.83
N ILE A 171 -19.51 -3.94 23.49
CA ILE A 171 -20.43 -3.26 24.41
C ILE A 171 -21.59 -4.19 24.81
N GLY A 172 -22.17 -4.92 23.84
CA GLY A 172 -23.21 -5.91 24.10
C GLY A 172 -22.76 -7.04 25.03
N ASP A 173 -21.55 -7.56 24.82
CA ASP A 173 -20.99 -8.62 25.67
C ASP A 173 -20.74 -8.12 27.12
N LEU A 174 -20.25 -6.90 27.29
CA LEU A 174 -20.05 -6.29 28.62
C LEU A 174 -21.36 -6.09 29.38
N VAL A 175 -22.41 -5.60 28.70
CA VAL A 175 -23.73 -5.43 29.32
C VAL A 175 -24.33 -6.80 29.67
N SER A 176 -24.09 -7.82 28.84
CA SER A 176 -24.57 -9.18 29.09
C SER A 176 -23.87 -9.84 30.29
N SER A 177 -22.57 -9.59 30.50
CA SER A 177 -21.82 -10.13 31.64
C SER A 177 -22.22 -9.40 32.92
N ALA A 178 -22.32 -8.07 32.90
CA ALA A 178 -22.78 -7.27 34.03
C ALA A 178 -24.18 -7.70 34.51
N ARG A 179 -25.12 -7.95 33.58
CA ARG A 179 -26.46 -8.46 33.93
C ARG A 179 -26.41 -9.85 34.56
N ARG A 180 -25.57 -10.75 34.04
CA ARG A 180 -25.38 -12.09 34.63
C ARG A 180 -24.82 -12.02 36.06
N GLU A 181 -23.89 -11.11 36.30
CA GLU A 181 -23.28 -10.92 37.62
C GLU A 181 -24.28 -10.33 38.61
N THR A 182 -25.07 -9.31 38.22
CA THR A 182 -26.13 -8.76 39.09
C THR A 182 -27.25 -9.76 39.40
N ALA A 183 -27.52 -10.71 38.51
CA ALA A 183 -28.49 -11.79 38.76
C ALA A 183 -27.92 -12.86 39.69
N SER A 184 -26.60 -13.06 39.71
CA SER A 184 -25.93 -14.00 40.62
C SER A 184 -25.76 -13.47 42.06
N LEU A 185 -25.89 -12.15 42.25
CA LEU A 185 -25.75 -11.47 43.54
C LEU A 185 -27.10 -11.20 44.24
N ARG A 186 -28.22 -11.69 43.69
CA ARG A 186 -29.57 -11.67 44.29
C ARG A 186 -30.00 -13.07 44.67
#